data_AF-A0A6I5RT52-F1
#
_entry.id   AF-A0A6I5RT52-F1
#
_cell.length_a   1.000
_cell.length_b   1.000
_cell.length_c   1.000
_cell.angle_alpha   90.00
_cell.angle_beta   90.00
_cell.angle_gamma   90.00
#
_symmetry.space_group_name_H-M   'P 1'
#
loop_
_entity.id
_entity.type
_entity.pdbx_description
1 polymer ?
#
loop_
_entity_poly.entity_id
_entity_poly.type
_entity_poly.pdbx_seq_one_letter_code
_entity_poly.pdbx_strand_id
1 'polypeptide(L)' 'MKASRAALIVSVGVLALFMTAMSLVNWTGCAWYGYQTDRTTRYAFGVGCMVKMPTGWTPRHEMRTEQ' A
#
# COMPACT_ATOMS: atom_id res chain seq x y z
N MET A 1 -37.55 -1.14 7.73
CA MET A 1 -36.54 -0.85 6.67
C MET A 1 -35.49 0.21 7.03
N LYS A 2 -35.70 1.15 7.97
CA LYS A 2 -34.70 2.19 8.30
C LYS A 2 -33.42 1.65 9.00
N ALA A 3 -33.56 0.67 9.89
CA ALA A 3 -32.44 0.06 10.60
C ALA A 3 -31.42 -0.63 9.68
N SER A 4 -31.87 -1.31 8.62
CA SER A 4 -30.96 -1.94 7.63
C SER A 4 -30.14 -0.93 6.84
N ARG A 5 -30.67 0.27 6.56
CA ARG A 5 -29.92 1.32 5.85
C ARG A 5 -28.83 1.93 6.73
N ALA A 6 -29.13 2.19 8.00
CA ALA A 6 -28.14 2.69 8.95
C ALA A 6 -26.99 1.69 9.17
N ALA A 7 -27.32 0.41 9.33
CA ALA A 7 -26.31 -0.64 9.45
C ALA A 7 -25.44 -0.77 8.17
N LEU A 8 -26.04 -0.60 7.00
CA LEU A 8 -25.31 -0.62 5.72
C LEU A 8 -24.37 0.59 5.59
N ILE A 9 -24.81 1.79 5.97
CA ILE A 9 -23.95 2.99 5.96
C ILE A 9 -22.77 2.83 6.93
N VAL A 10 -23.01 2.35 8.14
CA VAL A 10 -21.95 2.14 9.14
C VAL A 10 -20.94 1.10 8.65
N SER A 11 -21.41 -0.03 8.12
CA SER A 11 -20.52 -1.09 7.61
C SER A 11 -19.67 -0.62 6.42
N VAL A 12 -20.24 0.14 5.49
CA VAL A 12 -19.47 0.75 4.38
C VAL A 12 -18.44 1.75 4.91
N GLY A 13 -18.81 2.58 5.90
CA GLY A 13 -17.89 3.54 6.52
C GLY A 13 -16.72 2.85 7.22
N VAL A 14 -16.98 1.79 7.97
CA VAL A 14 -15.92 0.98 8.62
C VAL A 14 -15.01 0.33 7.59
N LEU A 15 -15.57 -0.24 6.52
CA LEU A 15 -14.78 -0.85 5.45
C LEU A 15 -13.87 0.18 4.77
N ALA A 16 -14.39 1.36 4.45
CA ALA A 16 -13.61 2.43 3.83
C ALA A 16 -12.47 2.90 4.74
N LEU A 17 -12.72 3.08 6.03
CA LEU A 17 -11.69 3.41 7.01
C LEU A 17 -10.60 2.32 7.07
N PHE A 18 -10.99 1.05 7.10
CA PHE A 18 -10.05 -0.06 7.15
C PHE A 18 -9.17 -0.12 5.89
N MET A 19 -9.77 0.01 4.70
CA MET A 19 -9.02 0.05 3.44
C MET A 19 -8.04 1.23 3.39
N THR A 20 -8.46 2.38 3.89
CA THR A 20 -7.61 3.59 3.94
C THR A 20 -6.44 3.40 4.89
N ALA A 21 -6.69 2.86 6.09
CA ALA A 21 -5.65 2.55 7.06
C ALA A 21 -4.62 1.56 6.50
N MET A 22 -5.07 0.48 5.85
CA MET A 22 -4.18 -0.48 5.21
C MET A 22 -3.35 0.15 4.08
N SER A 23 -3.95 1.02 3.27
CA SER A 23 -3.21 1.75 2.23
C SER A 23 -2.12 2.65 2.81
N LEU A 24 -2.39 3.33 3.93
CA LEU A 24 -1.41 4.16 4.63
C LEU A 24 -0.26 3.32 5.18
N VAL A 25 -0.55 2.17 5.80
CA VAL A 25 0.48 1.23 6.29
C VAL A 25 1.39 0.74 5.16
N ASN A 26 0.81 0.39 4.01
CA ASN A 26 1.60 -0.05 2.86
C ASN A 26 2.47 1.08 2.29
N TRP A 27 1.93 2.30 2.23
CA TRP A 27 2.68 3.47 1.77
C TRP A 27 3.85 3.80 2.69
N THR A 28 3.60 3.89 4.00
CA THR A 28 4.63 4.19 5.00
C THR A 28 5.67 3.08 5.09
N GLY A 29 5.25 1.81 5.01
CA GLY A 29 6.15 0.67 4.94
C GLY A 29 7.07 0.69 3.71
N CYS A 30 6.58 1.21 2.58
CA CYS A 30 7.41 1.39 1.38
C CYS A 30 8.45 2.50 1.56
N ALA A 31 8.02 3.66 2.09
CA ALA A 31 8.92 4.77 2.38
C ALA A 31 10.01 4.36 3.40
N TRP A 32 9.61 3.64 4.44
CA TRP A 32 10.52 3.11 5.46
C TRP A 32 11.55 2.13 4.87
N TYR A 33 11.12 1.27 3.95
CA TYR A 33 12.04 0.37 3.26
C TYR A 33 13.11 1.13 2.46
N GLY A 34 12.72 2.18 1.74
CA GLY A 34 13.68 3.03 1.02
C GLY A 34 14.67 3.70 1.96
N TYR A 35 14.18 4.24 3.08
CA TYR A 35 15.03 4.83 4.12
C TYR A 35 16.04 3.84 4.70
N GLN A 36 15.64 2.59 4.98
CA GLN A 36 16.55 1.60 5.58
C GLN A 36 17.56 1.00 4.61
N THR A 37 17.30 1.05 3.30
CA THR A 37 18.12 0.36 2.29
C THR A 37 18.85 1.33 1.36
N ASP A 38 18.76 2.63 1.63
CA ASP A 38 19.22 3.71 0.74
C ASP A 38 18.72 3.58 -0.70
N ARG A 39 17.55 2.93 -0.88
CA ARG A 39 16.94 2.73 -2.19
C ARG A 39 15.90 3.80 -2.46
N THR A 40 15.87 4.30 -3.69
CA THR A 40 14.78 5.15 -4.14
C THR A 40 13.52 4.29 -4.32
N THR A 41 12.47 4.59 -3.55
CA THR A 41 11.22 3.81 -3.55
C THR A 41 10.03 4.69 -3.90
N ARG A 42 8.97 4.06 -4.40
CA ARG A 42 7.65 4.70 -4.56
C ARG A 42 6.54 3.68 -4.36
N TYR A 43 5.40 4.14 -3.88
CA TYR A 43 4.19 3.32 -3.80
C TYR A 43 3.32 3.56 -5.03
N ALA A 44 2.85 2.49 -5.65
CA ALA A 44 1.88 2.54 -6.74
C ALA A 44 0.63 1.76 -6.33
N PHE A 45 -0.55 2.38 -6.50
CA PHE A 45 -1.82 1.73 -6.17
C PHE A 45 -2.01 0.46 -7.01
N GLY A 46 -2.43 -0.65 -6.37
CA GLY A 46 -2.59 -1.95 -7.01
C GLY A 46 -1.31 -2.77 -7.20
N VAL A 47 -0.13 -2.14 -7.27
CA VAL A 47 1.17 -2.83 -7.45
C VAL A 47 1.94 -2.94 -6.12
N GLY A 48 1.78 -1.96 -5.23
CA GLY A 48 2.45 -1.89 -3.95
C GLY A 48 3.77 -1.13 -4.00
N CYS A 49 4.76 -1.57 -3.21
CA CYS A 49 6.05 -0.89 -3.12
C CYS A 49 6.93 -1.21 -4.32
N MET A 50 7.37 -0.19 -5.04
CA MET A 50 8.31 -0.27 -6.14
C MET A 50 9.64 0.37 -5.78
N VAL A 51 10.69 -0.12 -6.41
CA VAL A 51 12.07 0.30 -6.16
C VAL A 51 12.73 0.67 -7.47
N LYS A 52 13.49 1.76 -7.46
CA LYS A 52 14.22 2.22 -8.64
C LYS A 52 15.45 1.35 -8.85
N MET A 53 15.46 0.63 -9.95
CA MET A 53 16.59 -0.10 -10.49
C MET A 53 17.15 0.67 -11.71
N PRO A 54 18.37 0.33 -12.20
CA PRO A 54 18.91 0.94 -13.42
C PRO A 54 18.00 0.79 -14.63
N THR A 55 17.32 -0.35 -14.75
CA THR A 55 16.42 -0.70 -15.86
C THR A 55 15.01 -0.11 -15.74
N GLY A 56 14.61 0.40 -14.56
CA GLY A 56 13.25 0.88 -14.35
C GLY A 56 12.76 0.82 -12.92
N TRP A 57 11.44 0.65 -12.76
CA TRP A 57 10.80 0.47 -11.47
C TRP A 57 10.40 -0.98 -11.31
N THR A 58 10.97 -1.66 -10.31
CA THR A 58 10.73 -3.07 -10.05
C THR A 58 9.94 -3.24 -8.75
N PRO A 59 8.89 -4.07 -8.73
CA PRO A 59 8.18 -4.40 -7.50
C PRO A 59 9.11 -5.00 -6.44
N ARG A 60 8.97 -4.56 -5.19
CA ARG A 60 9.87 -5.00 -4.09
C ARG A 60 9.94 -6.52 -3.93
N HIS A 61 8.83 -7.22 -4.16
CA HIS A 61 8.75 -8.67 -4.00
C HIS A 61 9.47 -9.45 -5.13
N GLU A 62 9.75 -8.80 -6.26
CA GLU A 62 10.50 -9.39 -7.37
C GLU A 62 12.03 -9.23 -7.19
N MET A 63 12.47 -8.42 -6.23
CA MET A 63 13.91 -8.13 -6.01
C MET A 63 14.70 -9.25 -5.34
N ARG A 64 14.22 -10.49 -5.38
CA ARG A 64 14.80 -11.62 -4.63
C ARG A 64 16.09 -12.18 -5.25
N THR A 65 16.49 -11.71 -6.43
CA THR A 65 17.62 -12.27 -7.21
C THR A 65 18.68 -11.25 -7.64
N GLU A 66 18.52 -9.97 -7.27
CA GLU A 66 19.44 -8.87 -7.65
C GLU A 66 20.45 -8.57 -6.53
N GLN A 67 20.88 -9.60 -5.79
CA GLN A 67 21.88 -9.49 -4.72
C GLN A 67 23.20 -10.12 -5.14
#